data_AF-A0A167WBP6-F1
#
_entry.id   AF-A0A167WBP6-F1
#
_cell.length_a   1.000
_cell.length_b   1.000
_cell.length_c   1.000
_cell.angle_alpha   90.00
_cell.angle_beta   90.00
_cell.angle_gamma   90.00
#
_symmetry.space_group_name_H-M   'P 1'
#
loop_
_entity.id
_entity.type
_entity.pdbx_description
1 polymer ?
#
loop_
_entity_poly.entity_id
_entity_poly.type
_entity_poly.pdbx_seq_one_letter_code
_entity_poly.pdbx_strand_id
1 'polypeptide(L)'
;MNNDRLPQSWMPVCALDDIVPNTGVCALVNGEQVAVFHVANGDGSVFAIDNFDPGSQAAVLSRGLIGNLGERIVVASPIYKHHFDLRTGECLEAPENSVNAYPVRVESGQVWVAA
;
A
#
# COMPACT_ATOMS: atom_id res chain seq x y z
N MET A 1 23.81 -5.69 22.46
CA MET A 1 22.54 -4.96 22.60
C MET A 1 21.60 -5.59 21.59
N ASN A 2 20.82 -6.57 22.06
CA ASN A 2 19.93 -7.33 21.18
C ASN A 2 18.76 -6.44 20.81
N ASN A 3 18.65 -6.12 19.53
CA ASN A 3 17.50 -5.44 18.97
C ASN A 3 16.39 -6.49 18.86
N ASP A 4 15.73 -6.79 19.99
CA ASP A 4 14.54 -7.62 20.04
C ASP A 4 13.53 -7.01 19.07
N ARG A 5 13.36 -7.65 17.92
CA ARG A 5 12.30 -7.31 16.96
C ARG A 5 11.00 -7.52 17.71
N LEU A 6 10.36 -6.43 18.12
CA LEU A 6 8.98 -6.49 18.60
C LEU A 6 8.18 -7.31 17.58
N PRO A 7 7.38 -8.29 18.01
CA PRO A 7 6.60 -9.12 17.10
C PRO A 7 5.70 -8.20 16.27
N GLN A 8 5.84 -8.27 14.95
CA GLN A 8 5.06 -7.44 14.04
C GLN A 8 3.57 -7.74 14.24
N SER A 9 2.78 -6.73 14.58
CA SER A 9 1.38 -6.93 14.91
C SER A 9 0.57 -6.98 13.62
N TRP A 10 -0.07 -8.11 13.36
CA TRP A 10 -0.98 -8.27 12.23
C TRP A 10 -2.37 -7.78 12.61
N MET A 11 -2.87 -6.80 11.87
CA MET A 11 -4.22 -6.28 12.03
C MET A 11 -5.13 -6.70 10.88
N PRO A 12 -6.34 -7.18 11.17
CA PRO A 12 -7.33 -7.43 10.12
C PRO A 12 -7.89 -6.08 9.62
N VAL A 13 -8.00 -5.93 8.30
CA VAL A 13 -8.48 -4.70 7.66
C VAL A 13 -9.91 -4.86 7.13
N CYS A 14 -10.12 -5.71 6.13
CA CYS A 14 -11.42 -5.99 5.50
C CYS A 14 -11.39 -7.33 4.77
N ALA A 15 -12.55 -7.80 4.28
CA ALA A 15 -12.56 -8.95 3.38
C ALA A 15 -11.92 -8.55 2.04
N LEU A 16 -11.25 -9.49 1.36
CA LEU A 16 -10.64 -9.24 0.06
C LEU A 16 -11.69 -8.76 -0.97
N ASP A 17 -12.90 -9.32 -0.90
CA ASP A 17 -14.00 -9.00 -1.80
C ASP A 17 -14.60 -7.60 -1.57
N ASP A 18 -14.27 -6.94 -0.45
CA ASP A 18 -14.61 -5.53 -0.22
C ASP A 18 -13.71 -4.58 -1.03
N ILE A 19 -12.56 -5.07 -1.51
CA ILE A 19 -11.63 -4.31 -2.36
C ILE A 19 -11.86 -4.71 -3.82
N VAL A 20 -12.49 -3.81 -4.56
CA VAL A 20 -12.70 -4.00 -6.00
C VAL A 20 -11.35 -4.25 -6.69
N PRO A 21 -11.23 -5.25 -7.57
CA PRO A 21 -9.96 -5.53 -8.25
C PRO A 21 -9.41 -4.30 -9.00
N ASN A 22 -8.10 -4.11 -8.91
CA ASN A 22 -7.33 -2.97 -9.43
C ASN A 22 -7.69 -1.61 -8.80
N THR A 23 -8.15 -1.61 -7.54
CA THR A 23 -8.42 -0.39 -6.77
C THR A 23 -7.73 -0.41 -5.41
N GLY A 24 -7.68 0.77 -4.78
CA GLY A 24 -7.21 0.92 -3.41
C GLY A 24 -8.34 1.32 -2.45
N VAL A 25 -8.16 0.97 -1.19
CA VAL A 25 -8.98 1.42 -0.05
C VAL A 25 -8.06 1.93 1.07
N CYS A 26 -8.57 2.85 1.89
CA CYS A 26 -7.85 3.32 3.07
C CYS A 26 -8.25 2.49 4.29
N ALA A 27 -7.24 2.01 5.02
CA ALA A 27 -7.37 1.31 6.27
C ALA A 27 -6.76 2.14 7.41
N LEU A 28 -7.23 1.91 8.64
CA LEU A 28 -6.60 2.44 9.85
C LEU A 28 -5.86 1.29 10.55
N VAL A 29 -4.52 1.36 10.59
CA VAL A 29 -3.65 0.32 11.15
C VAL A 29 -2.80 0.98 12.23
N ASN A 30 -2.95 0.57 13.49
CA ASN A 30 -2.28 1.19 14.66
C ASN A 30 -2.40 2.73 14.75
N GLY A 31 -3.50 3.29 14.21
CA GLY A 31 -3.71 4.74 14.17
C GLY A 31 -3.12 5.46 12.95
N GLU A 32 -2.44 4.73 12.07
CA GLU A 32 -1.89 5.22 10.80
C GLU A 32 -2.81 4.89 9.63
N GLN A 33 -2.85 5.76 8.62
CA GLN A 33 -3.63 5.55 7.41
C GLN A 33 -2.80 4.79 6.38
N VAL A 34 -3.24 3.57 6.06
CA VAL A 34 -2.57 2.68 5.10
C VAL A 34 -3.45 2.50 3.88
N ALA A 35 -2.90 2.73 2.69
CA ALA A 35 -3.56 2.43 1.43
C ALA A 35 -3.32 0.96 1.07
N VAL A 36 -4.39 0.20 0.98
CA VAL A 36 -4.38 -1.23 0.63
C VAL A 36 -4.93 -1.40 -0.78
N PHE A 37 -4.18 -2.06 -1.65
CA PHE A 37 -4.50 -2.22 -3.06
C PHE A 37 -4.71 -3.68 -3.40
N HIS A 38 -5.79 -4.01 -4.11
CA HIS A 38 -6.00 -5.33 -4.69
C HIS A 38 -5.65 -5.28 -6.18
N VAL A 39 -4.60 -5.98 -6.59
CA VAL A 39 -4.16 -6.07 -7.99
C VAL A 39 -4.60 -7.41 -8.57
N ALA A 40 -5.44 -7.36 -9.59
CA ALA A 40 -5.92 -8.56 -10.27
C ALA A 40 -4.77 -9.24 -11.02
N ASN A 41 -4.69 -10.58 -10.94
CA ASN A 41 -3.75 -11.41 -11.70
C ASN A 41 -2.24 -11.15 -11.45
N GLY A 42 -1.87 -10.49 -10.34
CA GLY A 42 -0.47 -10.30 -9.94
C GLY A 42 0.00 -11.37 -8.94
N ASP A 43 1.31 -11.64 -8.92
CA ASP A 43 1.95 -12.37 -7.82
C ASP A 43 1.82 -11.55 -6.52
N GLY A 44 1.10 -12.08 -5.53
CA GLY A 44 0.78 -11.31 -4.31
C GLY A 44 -0.29 -10.26 -4.60
N SER A 45 -1.54 -10.69 -4.72
CA SER A 45 -2.68 -9.87 -5.18
C SER A 45 -2.99 -8.65 -4.32
N VAL A 46 -2.35 -8.46 -3.18
CA VAL A 46 -2.58 -7.33 -2.29
C VAL A 46 -1.27 -6.65 -1.94
N PHE A 47 -1.27 -5.32 -1.94
CA PHE A 47 -0.16 -4.47 -1.53
C PHE A 47 -0.63 -3.43 -0.52
N ALA A 48 0.28 -2.94 0.30
CA ALA A 48 -0.03 -1.91 1.30
C ALA A 48 1.12 -0.90 1.41
N ILE A 49 0.82 0.38 1.30
CA ILE A 49 1.75 1.50 1.50
C ILE A 49 1.08 2.60 2.34
N ASP A 50 1.82 3.62 2.79
CA ASP A 50 1.20 4.78 3.43
C ASP A 50 0.10 5.37 2.53
N ASN A 51 -0.98 5.88 3.12
CA ASN A 51 -2.02 6.59 2.35
C ASN A 51 -1.64 8.06 2.09
N PHE A 52 -0.68 8.61 2.84
CA PHE A 52 -0.23 9.99 2.71
C PHE A 52 0.77 10.13 1.57
N ASP A 53 0.49 11.06 0.65
CA ASP A 53 1.38 11.45 -0.44
C ASP A 53 2.25 12.65 0.03
N PRO A 54 3.57 12.48 0.22
CA PRO A 54 4.45 13.57 0.63
C PRO A 54 4.54 14.70 -0.41
N GLY A 55 4.38 14.40 -1.70
CA GLY A 55 4.46 15.40 -2.76
C GLY A 55 3.27 16.35 -2.78
N SER A 56 2.07 15.85 -2.45
CA SER A 56 0.85 16.66 -2.38
C SER A 56 0.41 17.05 -0.97
N GLN A 57 1.07 16.51 0.05
CA GLN A 57 0.75 16.70 1.47
C GLN A 57 -0.70 16.32 1.80
N ALA A 58 -1.20 15.24 1.19
CA ALA A 58 -2.58 14.79 1.32
C ALA A 58 -2.70 13.27 1.44
N ALA A 59 -3.69 12.80 2.21
CA ALA A 59 -3.98 11.38 2.39
C ALA A 59 -4.84 10.83 1.23
N VAL A 60 -4.21 10.61 0.07
CA VAL A 60 -4.92 10.33 -1.20
C VAL A 60 -4.43 9.11 -1.96
N LEU A 61 -3.36 8.43 -1.55
CA LEU A 61 -2.75 7.37 -2.37
C LEU A 61 -3.69 6.21 -2.66
N SER A 62 -4.55 5.82 -1.72
CA SER A 62 -5.59 4.79 -1.92
C SER A 62 -6.55 5.08 -3.09
N ARG A 63 -6.65 6.34 -3.54
CA ARG A 63 -7.51 6.77 -4.65
C ARG A 63 -6.75 6.89 -5.97
N GLY A 64 -5.47 6.53 -5.97
CA GLY A 64 -4.62 6.59 -7.15
C GLY A 64 -4.96 5.52 -8.18
N LEU A 65 -4.46 5.70 -9.39
CA LEU A 65 -4.65 4.75 -10.48
C LEU A 65 -3.54 3.71 -10.44
N ILE A 66 -3.89 2.43 -10.33
CA ILE A 66 -2.92 1.35 -10.47
C ILE A 66 -2.49 1.22 -11.93
N GLY A 67 -1.19 1.06 -12.15
CA GLY A 67 -0.63 0.83 -13.47
C GLY A 67 0.68 0.06 -13.40
N ASN A 68 1.28 -0.19 -14.56
CA ASN A 68 2.58 -0.82 -14.67
C ASN A 68 3.57 0.14 -15.35
N LEU A 69 4.78 0.23 -14.81
CA LEU A 69 5.92 0.89 -15.45
C LEU A 69 7.03 -0.15 -15.63
N GLY A 70 7.06 -0.76 -16.81
CA GLY A 70 7.84 -1.98 -17.04
C GLY A 70 7.32 -3.11 -16.14
N GLU A 71 8.21 -3.68 -15.33
CA GLU A 71 7.90 -4.76 -14.39
C GLU A 71 7.39 -4.25 -13.02
N ARG A 72 7.39 -2.93 -12.80
CA ARG A 72 6.95 -2.33 -11.53
C ARG A 72 5.44 -2.10 -11.55
N ILE A 73 4.75 -2.63 -10.55
CA ILE A 73 3.34 -2.32 -10.30
C ILE A 73 3.32 -1.07 -9.43
N VAL A 74 2.67 -0.02 -9.93
CA VAL A 74 2.68 1.30 -9.31
C VAL A 74 1.27 1.81 -9.06
N VAL A 75 1.15 2.76 -8.14
CA VAL A 75 0.00 3.65 -8.06
C VAL A 75 0.42 5.07 -8.43
N ALA A 76 -0.28 5.67 -9.40
CA ALA A 76 -0.13 7.08 -9.73
C ALA A 76 -0.94 7.94 -8.75
N SER A 77 -0.27 8.87 -8.05
CA SER A 77 -0.93 9.80 -7.12
C SER A 77 -2.07 10.58 -7.82
N PRO A 78 -3.25 10.73 -7.18
CA PRO A 78 -4.38 11.46 -7.74
C PRO A 78 -4.11 12.93 -8.06
N ILE A 79 -3.11 13.54 -7.42
CA ILE A 79 -2.82 14.97 -7.59
C ILE A 79 -1.73 15.14 -8.66
N TYR A 80 -0.47 14.88 -8.32
CA TYR A 80 0.67 15.18 -9.20
C TYR A 80 1.18 14.01 -10.05
N LYS A 81 0.51 12.84 -10.00
CA LYS A 81 0.82 11.67 -10.84
C LYS A 81 2.23 11.09 -10.64
N HIS A 82 2.90 11.39 -9.52
CA HIS A 82 4.06 10.61 -9.09
C HIS A 82 3.66 9.14 -8.94
N HIS A 83 4.53 8.24 -9.39
CA HIS A 83 4.31 6.80 -9.34
C HIS A 83 5.02 6.23 -8.13
N PHE A 84 4.25 5.53 -7.30
CA PHE A 84 4.76 4.82 -6.14
C PHE A 84 4.75 3.33 -6.43
N ASP A 85 5.89 2.66 -6.32
CA ASP A 85 5.98 1.20 -6.45
C ASP A 85 5.23 0.53 -5.28
N LEU A 86 4.24 -0.30 -5.59
CA LEU A 86 3.39 -0.92 -4.58
C LEU A 86 4.10 -1.98 -3.74
N ARG A 87 5.25 -2.51 -4.21
CA ARG A 87 6.04 -3.50 -3.48
C ARG A 87 6.97 -2.85 -2.46
N THR A 88 7.52 -1.68 -2.79
CA THR A 88 8.59 -1.05 -2.00
C THR A 88 8.21 0.29 -1.37
N GLY A 89 7.17 0.96 -1.88
CA GLY A 89 6.81 2.33 -1.51
C GLY A 89 7.69 3.41 -2.17
N GLU A 90 8.64 3.03 -3.03
CA GLU A 90 9.53 3.97 -3.71
C GLU A 90 8.75 4.89 -4.66
N CYS A 91 8.93 6.20 -4.50
CA CYS A 91 8.47 7.18 -5.47
C CYS A 91 9.49 7.28 -6.61
N LEU A 92 9.09 6.92 -7.84
CA LEU A 92 10.01 6.73 -8.96
C LEU A 92 10.61 8.04 -9.48
N GLU A 93 9.83 9.11 -9.49
CA GLU A 93 10.26 10.42 -9.99
C GLU A 93 11.02 11.24 -8.94
N ALA A 94 10.74 11.01 -7.66
CA ALA A 94 11.31 11.76 -6.54
C ALA A 94 11.52 10.82 -5.34
N PRO A 95 12.63 10.06 -5.31
CA PRO A 95 12.90 9.05 -4.27
C PRO A 95 12.86 9.59 -2.83
N GLU A 96 13.10 10.88 -2.62
CA GLU A 96 12.97 11.57 -1.34
C GLU A 96 11.53 11.60 -0.79
N ASN A 97 10.52 11.40 -1.66
CA ASN A 97 9.10 11.33 -1.31
C ASN A 97 8.60 9.90 -1.16
N SER A 98 9.49 8.91 -1.09
CA SER A 98 9.09 7.51 -0.89
C SER A 98 8.35 7.32 0.42
N VAL A 99 7.47 6.33 0.45
CA VAL A 99 6.60 6.00 1.58
C VAL A 99 6.92 4.62 2.14
N ASN A 100 6.40 4.31 3.33
CA ASN A 100 6.52 2.96 3.87
C ASN A 100 5.68 1.98 3.05
N ALA A 101 6.21 0.77 2.86
CA ALA A 101 5.46 -0.39 2.42
C ALA A 101 5.29 -1.37 3.59
N TYR A 102 4.11 -1.96 3.69
CA TYR A 102 3.72 -2.82 4.79
C TYR A 102 3.57 -4.27 4.31
N PRO A 103 4.05 -5.26 5.07
CA PRO A 103 3.70 -6.65 4.80
C PRO A 103 2.20 -6.85 4.88
N VAL A 104 1.67 -7.54 3.89
CA VAL A 104 0.24 -7.83 3.76
C VAL A 104 0.06 -9.30 3.40
N ARG A 105 -1.01 -9.89 3.93
CA ARG A 105 -1.39 -11.28 3.61
C ARG A 105 -2.91 -11.40 3.54
N VAL A 106 -3.37 -12.41 2.82
CA VAL A 106 -4.77 -12.82 2.78
C VAL A 106 -4.89 -14.18 3.44
N GLU A 107 -5.69 -14.29 4.49
CA GLU A 107 -5.96 -15.56 5.18
C GLU A 107 -7.46 -15.76 5.31
N SER A 108 -7.97 -16.86 4.76
CA SER A 108 -9.41 -17.18 4.74
C SER A 108 -10.30 -16.05 4.18
N GLY A 109 -9.83 -15.36 3.15
CA GLY A 109 -10.53 -14.22 2.52
C GLY A 109 -10.44 -12.89 3.28
N GLN A 110 -9.77 -12.86 4.44
CA GLN A 110 -9.52 -11.64 5.21
C GLN A 110 -8.15 -11.05 4.86
N VAL A 111 -8.09 -9.75 4.60
CA VAL A 111 -6.83 -9.00 4.42
C VAL A 111 -6.27 -8.61 5.79
N TRP A 112 -4.97 -8.85 5.97
CA TRP A 112 -4.20 -8.52 7.16
C TRP A 112 -2.98 -7.67 6.79
N VAL A 113 -2.75 -6.58 7.53
CA VAL A 113 -1.58 -5.71 7.37
C VAL A 113 -0.75 -5.73 8.64
N ALA A 114 0.56 -5.80 8.49
CA ALA A 114 1.51 -5.85 9.60
C ALA A 114 2.13 -4.47 9.86
N ALA A 115 2.01 -3.96 11.08
CA ALA A 115 2.61 -2.70 11.53
C ALA A 115 3.39 -2.89 12.84
#